data_AF-A0A916ZL34-F1
#
_entry.id   AF-A0A916ZL34-F1
#
_cell.length_a   1.000
_cell.length_b   1.000
_cell.length_c   1.000
_cell.angle_alpha   90.00
_cell.angle_beta   90.00
_cell.angle_gamma   90.00
#
_symmetry.space_group_name_H-M   'P 1'
#
loop_
_entity.id
_entity.type
_entity.pdbx_description
1 polymer ?
#
loop_
_entity_poly.entity_id
_entity_poly.type
_entity_poly.pdbx_seq_one_letter_code
_entity_poly.pdbx_strand_id
1 'polypeptide(L)'
;MTKHSVPPGMSRGMTFLFALAGGSAVGNLYWAQPLLAEIAASLGVSLAAAGALITATQVGYACGVLLLVPLGDALDRRRLIPAMLALSALALLACAAAPGY
;
A
#
# COMPACT_ATOMS: atom_id res chain seq x y z
N MET A 1 24.10 38.67 -9.83
CA MET A 1 24.47 37.23 -9.97
C MET A 1 23.87 36.48 -8.77
N THR A 2 22.60 36.09 -8.86
CA THR A 2 21.84 35.44 -7.79
C THR A 2 22.25 33.97 -7.71
N LYS A 3 22.88 33.56 -6.59
CA LYS A 3 23.16 32.16 -6.29
C LYS A 3 21.84 31.40 -6.19
N HIS A 4 21.51 30.57 -7.18
CA HIS A 4 20.49 29.55 -7.01
C HIS A 4 21.03 28.49 -6.04
N SER A 5 20.59 28.55 -4.80
CA SER A 5 20.82 27.50 -3.80
C SER A 5 20.17 26.22 -4.31
N VAL A 6 20.97 25.23 -4.71
CA VAL A 6 20.47 23.90 -5.03
C VAL A 6 19.78 23.37 -3.76
N PRO A 7 18.47 23.06 -3.78
CA PRO A 7 17.80 22.53 -2.60
C PRO A 7 18.52 21.24 -2.17
N PRO A 8 18.70 20.99 -0.87
CA PRO A 8 19.37 19.77 -0.42
C PRO A 8 18.65 18.56 -1.00
N GLY A 9 19.37 17.80 -1.84
CA GLY A 9 18.86 16.58 -2.46
C GLY A 9 18.50 15.53 -1.39
N MET A 10 17.59 14.62 -1.74
CA MET A 10 17.15 13.55 -0.85
C MET A 10 18.35 12.70 -0.41
N SER A 11 18.49 12.46 0.91
CA SER A 11 19.58 11.65 1.44
C SER A 11 19.45 10.22 0.92
N ARG A 12 20.59 9.51 0.75
CA ARG A 12 20.60 8.10 0.33
C ARG A 12 19.70 7.22 1.19
N GLY A 13 19.65 7.48 2.51
CA GLY A 13 18.79 6.76 3.44
C GLY A 13 17.29 6.99 3.16
N MET A 14 16.88 8.24 2.88
CA MET A 14 15.50 8.54 2.49
C MET A 14 15.15 7.90 1.15
N THR A 15 16.06 7.92 0.16
CA THR A 15 15.84 7.26 -1.12
C THR A 15 15.62 5.76 -0.94
N PHE A 16 16.44 5.10 -0.12
CA PHE A 16 16.28 3.68 0.18
C PHE A 16 14.95 3.40 0.90
N LEU A 17 14.58 4.25 1.86
CA LEU A 17 13.30 4.13 2.57
C LEU A 17 12.11 4.28 1.62
N PHE A 18 12.12 5.25 0.70
CA PHE A 18 11.05 5.39 -0.30
C PHE A 18 11.03 4.23 -1.30
N ALA A 19 12.19 3.72 -1.71
CA ALA A 19 12.27 2.55 -2.59
C ALA A 19 11.65 1.31 -1.92
N LEU A 20 11.99 1.07 -0.65
CA LEU A 20 11.41 -0.03 0.13
C LEU A 20 9.91 0.17 0.35
N ALA A 21 9.49 1.35 0.78
CA ALA A 21 8.07 1.63 1.02
C ALA A 21 7.23 1.51 -0.26
N GLY A 22 7.70 2.07 -1.36
CA GLY A 22 7.05 1.97 -2.67
C GLY A 22 7.02 0.53 -3.19
N GLY A 23 8.15 -0.18 -3.09
CA GLY A 23 8.25 -1.59 -3.48
C GLY A 23 7.31 -2.48 -2.67
N SER A 24 7.24 -2.29 -1.35
CA SER A 24 6.33 -3.03 -0.47
C SER A 24 4.86 -2.69 -0.75
N ALA A 25 4.53 -1.42 -1.02
CA ALA A 25 3.16 -1.03 -1.34
C ALA A 25 2.66 -1.67 -2.65
N VAL A 26 3.51 -1.65 -3.68
CA VAL A 26 3.23 -2.33 -4.95
C VAL A 26 3.16 -3.84 -4.72
N GLY A 27 4.15 -4.44 -4.05
CA GLY A 27 4.16 -5.87 -3.73
C GLY A 27 2.87 -6.32 -3.04
N ASN A 28 2.43 -5.61 -2.01
CA ASN A 28 1.20 -5.90 -1.28
C ASN A 28 -0.06 -5.89 -2.16
N LEU A 29 -0.08 -5.08 -3.23
CA LEU A 29 -1.20 -5.01 -4.17
C LEU A 29 -1.24 -6.23 -5.12
N TYR A 30 -0.08 -6.76 -5.49
CA TYR A 30 0.03 -7.77 -6.56
C TYR A 30 0.33 -9.19 -6.03
N TRP A 31 0.91 -9.38 -4.84
CA TRP A 31 1.29 -10.71 -4.32
C TRP A 31 0.13 -11.69 -4.15
N ALA A 32 -1.07 -11.18 -3.86
CA ALA A 32 -2.25 -12.02 -3.72
C ALA A 32 -2.61 -12.76 -5.03
N GLN A 33 -2.22 -12.22 -6.19
CA GLN A 33 -2.52 -12.83 -7.49
C GLN A 33 -1.73 -14.12 -7.76
N PRO A 34 -0.38 -14.15 -7.70
CA PRO A 34 0.38 -15.38 -7.88
C PRO A 34 0.22 -16.36 -6.72
N LEU A 35 -0.04 -15.88 -5.50
CA LEU A 35 -0.17 -16.72 -4.31
C LEU A 35 -1.61 -17.12 -4.02
N LEU A 36 -2.58 -16.78 -4.89
CA LEU A 36 -4.01 -16.96 -4.59
C LEU A 36 -4.36 -18.41 -4.25
N ALA A 37 -3.77 -19.37 -4.97
CA ALA A 37 -4.00 -20.79 -4.73
C ALA A 37 -3.49 -21.25 -3.35
N GLU A 38 -2.32 -20.77 -2.94
CA GLU A 38 -1.75 -21.06 -1.61
C GLU A 38 -2.55 -20.39 -0.49
N ILE A 39 -3.02 -19.17 -0.71
CA ILE A 39 -3.92 -18.48 0.22
C ILE A 39 -5.24 -19.26 0.37
N ALA A 40 -5.83 -19.70 -0.74
CA ALA A 40 -7.06 -20.48 -0.73
C ALA A 40 -6.90 -21.81 0.02
N ALA A 41 -5.80 -22.52 -0.25
CA ALA A 41 -5.47 -23.78 0.41
C ALA A 41 -5.23 -23.60 1.92
N SER A 42 -4.46 -22.58 2.32
CA SER A 42 -4.14 -22.33 3.74
C SER A 42 -5.35 -21.89 4.56
N LEU A 43 -6.32 -21.22 3.94
CA LEU A 43 -7.57 -20.76 4.58
C LEU A 43 -8.73 -21.75 4.41
N GLY A 44 -8.52 -22.87 3.71
CA GLY A 44 -9.55 -23.90 3.49
C GLY A 44 -10.73 -23.43 2.64
N VAL A 45 -10.55 -22.40 1.80
CA VAL A 45 -11.59 -21.83 0.95
C VAL A 45 -11.41 -22.21 -0.52
N SER A 46 -12.48 -22.14 -1.31
CA SER A 46 -12.38 -22.34 -2.76
C SER A 46 -11.60 -21.20 -3.43
N LEU A 47 -10.97 -21.48 -4.57
CA LEU A 47 -10.26 -20.45 -5.36
C LEU A 47 -11.20 -19.32 -5.81
N ALA A 48 -12.46 -19.64 -6.11
CA ALA A 48 -13.48 -18.64 -6.46
C ALA A 48 -13.79 -17.72 -5.27
N ALA A 49 -13.91 -18.26 -4.06
CA ALA A 49 -14.07 -17.47 -2.85
C ALA A 49 -12.83 -16.61 -2.57
N ALA A 50 -11.63 -17.18 -2.71
CA ALA A 50 -10.36 -16.45 -2.60
C ALA A 50 -10.27 -15.27 -3.59
N GLY A 51 -10.90 -15.38 -4.77
CA GLY A 51 -11.00 -14.29 -5.75
C GLY A 51 -11.71 -13.02 -5.22
N ALA A 52 -12.53 -13.14 -4.17
CA ALA A 52 -13.09 -11.99 -3.47
C ALA A 52 -12.00 -11.11 -2.85
N LEU A 53 -10.87 -11.69 -2.40
CA LEU A 53 -9.71 -10.95 -1.90
C LEU A 53 -9.18 -9.98 -2.95
N ILE A 54 -8.89 -10.48 -4.16
CA ILE A 54 -8.39 -9.64 -5.27
C ILE A 54 -9.41 -8.57 -5.62
N THR A 55 -10.69 -8.93 -5.68
CA THR A 55 -11.76 -7.97 -6.00
C THR A 55 -11.84 -6.86 -4.95
N ALA A 56 -11.80 -7.20 -3.67
CA ALA A 56 -11.78 -6.25 -2.56
C ALA A 56 -10.55 -5.34 -2.62
N THR A 57 -9.37 -5.89 -2.93
CA THR A 57 -8.14 -5.12 -3.15
C THR A 57 -8.31 -4.09 -4.27
N GLN A 58 -8.90 -4.47 -5.41
CA GLN A 58 -9.09 -3.56 -6.55
C GLN A 58 -10.14 -2.49 -6.29
N VAL A 59 -11.24 -2.85 -5.60
CA VAL A 59 -12.24 -1.87 -5.15
C VAL A 59 -11.60 -0.89 -4.17
N GLY A 60 -10.86 -1.39 -3.19
CA GLY A 60 -10.12 -0.56 -2.23
C GLY A 60 -9.11 0.35 -2.92
N TYR A 61 -8.40 -0.13 -3.93
CA TYR A 61 -7.49 0.67 -4.74
C TYR A 61 -8.22 1.77 -5.52
N ALA A 62 -9.33 1.46 -6.18
CA ALA A 62 -10.14 2.44 -6.90
C ALA A 62 -10.69 3.52 -5.96
N CYS A 63 -11.29 3.13 -4.83
CA CYS A 63 -11.72 4.05 -3.77
C CYS A 63 -10.54 4.88 -3.26
N GLY A 64 -9.39 4.24 -3.08
CA GLY A 64 -8.17 4.90 -2.67
C GLY A 64 -7.74 5.98 -3.66
N VAL A 65 -7.68 5.69 -4.95
CA VAL A 65 -7.36 6.69 -5.98
C VAL A 65 -8.38 7.83 -5.98
N LEU A 66 -9.67 7.51 -5.95
CA LEU A 66 -10.74 8.52 -5.98
C LEU A 66 -10.71 9.46 -4.78
N LEU A 67 -10.37 8.97 -3.59
CA LEU A 67 -10.37 9.75 -2.35
C LEU A 67 -9.00 10.39 -2.05
N LEU A 68 -7.92 9.66 -2.29
CA LEU A 68 -6.57 10.03 -1.84
C LEU A 68 -5.84 10.93 -2.82
N VAL A 69 -6.15 10.86 -4.12
CA VAL A 69 -5.62 11.83 -5.10
C VAL A 69 -6.07 13.26 -4.75
N PRO A 70 -7.38 13.57 -4.63
CA PRO A 70 -7.80 14.94 -4.29
C PRO A 70 -7.34 15.34 -2.89
N LEU A 71 -7.28 14.40 -1.94
CA LEU A 71 -6.76 14.66 -0.60
C LEU A 71 -5.25 14.97 -0.60
N GLY A 72 -4.48 14.30 -1.45
CA GLY A 72 -3.05 14.54 -1.64
C GLY A 72 -2.73 15.85 -2.35
N ASP A 73 -3.65 16.36 -3.16
CA ASP A 73 -3.55 17.69 -3.77
C ASP A 73 -3.89 18.81 -2.75
N ALA A 74 -4.79 18.53 -1.80
CA ALA A 74 -5.21 19.49 -0.78
C ALA A 74 -4.30 19.51 0.47
N LEU A 75 -3.64 18.40 0.80
CA LEU A 75 -2.81 18.25 2.00
C LEU A 75 -1.32 18.04 1.68
N ASP A 76 -0.47 18.29 2.67
CA ASP A 76 0.96 18.02 2.56
C ASP A 76 1.24 16.51 2.43
N ARG A 77 1.61 16.08 1.22
CA ARG A 77 2.07 14.70 0.89
C ARG A 77 3.14 14.15 1.84
N ARG A 78 3.98 15.02 2.42
CA ARG A 78 5.02 14.65 3.39
C ARG A 78 4.47 14.08 4.70
N ARG A 79 3.25 14.45 5.08
CA ARG A 79 2.56 13.94 6.27
C ARG A 79 1.53 12.87 5.90
N LEU A 80 0.89 13.02 4.76
CA LEU A 80 -0.14 12.11 4.28
C LEU A 80 0.41 10.70 3.98
N ILE A 81 1.52 10.60 3.23
CA ILE A 81 2.09 9.31 2.83
C ILE A 81 2.47 8.43 4.04
N PRO A 82 3.24 8.93 5.04
CA PRO A 82 3.56 8.13 6.22
C PRO A 82 2.32 7.72 7.03
N ALA A 83 1.33 8.60 7.15
CA ALA A 83 0.09 8.28 7.87
C ALA A 83 -0.69 7.14 7.19
N MET A 84 -0.74 7.15 5.85
CA MET A 84 -1.38 6.07 5.08
C MET A 84 -0.62 4.75 5.22
N LEU A 85 0.72 4.77 5.18
CA LEU A 85 1.52 3.56 5.42
C LEU A 85 1.29 3.00 6.82
N ALA A 86 1.19 3.86 7.84
CA ALA A 86 0.86 3.44 9.20
C ALA A 86 -0.54 2.83 9.28
N LEU A 87 -1.53 3.44 8.63
CA LEU A 87 -2.90 2.90 8.56
C LEU A 87 -2.93 1.54 7.86
N SER A 88 -2.19 1.38 6.75
CA SER A 88 -2.06 0.09 6.07
C SER A 88 -1.41 -0.96 6.95
N ALA A 89 -0.36 -0.62 7.69
CA ALA A 89 0.27 -1.55 8.64
C ALA A 89 -0.71 -2.00 9.73
N LEU A 90 -1.51 -1.09 10.29
CA LEU A 90 -2.55 -1.43 11.26
C LEU A 90 -3.65 -2.32 10.66
N ALA A 91 -4.08 -2.04 9.43
CA ALA A 91 -5.06 -2.88 8.74
C ALA A 91 -4.51 -4.31 8.51
N LEU A 92 -3.25 -4.43 8.11
CA LEU A 92 -2.60 -5.74 7.94
C LEU A 92 -2.49 -6.51 9.27
N LEU A 93 -2.19 -5.83 10.38
CA LEU A 93 -2.20 -6.43 11.72
C LEU A 93 -3.60 -6.90 12.12
N ALA A 94 -4.63 -6.13 11.79
CA ALA A 94 -6.02 -6.53 12.02
C ALA A 94 -6.41 -7.77 11.19
N CYS A 95 -6.00 -7.83 9.92
CA CYS A 95 -6.17 -9.02 9.10
C CYS A 95 -5.44 -10.24 9.69
N ALA A 96 -4.22 -10.05 10.19
CA ALA A 96 -3.45 -11.14 10.82
C ALA A 96 -4.11 -11.66 12.11
N ALA A 97 -4.91 -10.83 12.79
CA ALA A 97 -5.66 -11.20 13.99
C ALA A 97 -7.10 -11.69 13.68
N ALA A 98 -7.51 -11.74 12.41
CA ALA A 98 -8.87 -12.12 12.05
C ALA A 98 -9.14 -13.61 12.35
N PRO A 99 -10.32 -13.97 12.88
CA PRO A 99 -10.65 -15.34 13.26
C PRO A 99 -11.01 -16.27 12.07
N GLY A 100 -11.06 -15.72 10.85
CA GLY A 100 -11.45 -16.44 9.64
C GLY A 100 -11.23 -15.60 8.38
N TYR A 101 -11.60 -16.18 7.23
CA TYR A 101 -11.61 -15.52 5.92
C TYR A 101 -12.70 -14.46 5.81
#